data_AF-A0A8H8CPA5-F1
#
_entry.id   AF-A0A8H8CPA5-F1
#
_cell.length_a   1.000
_cell.length_b   1.000
_cell.length_c   1.000
_cell.angle_alpha   90.00
_cell.angle_beta   90.00
_cell.angle_gamma   90.00
#
_symmetry.space_group_name_H-M   'P 1'
#
loop_
_entity.id
_entity.type
_entity.pdbx_description
1 polymer ?
#
loop_
_entity_poly.entity_id
_entity_poly.type
_entity_poly.pdbx_seq_one_letter_code
_entity_poly.pdbx_strand_id
1 'polypeptide(L)'
;MKSLEIFLRFGVIQLHLFDVVVDEINFPQHLQTKYQDVKSLYPTEGRRKWCLRVLYDSWPQLSTVSSHPNTAGAGPTGQASYESDPDPTDPVLEDEELGLIIRTDFTNDDAWNSFCGKVQAAQKELLSDLSGGGAEAAAEGGSDVAMDGVPPPPHSVTPDDADDESDSSSEGADIVKILDPSDPADRLKLTDISNLAALRLFNDVDIRPAPIPPTGTKRISPWNPLIDQSGWQEIYRGKNLWIYDSKSITDECVRVVGQEGNFYGTATGDSWRARGTHVPELQFNMTYQGMKIDFNGLDKWDWNERARNLNESSTL
;
A
#
# COMPACT_ATOMS: atom_id res chain seq x y z
N MET A 1 -1.83 28.94 -10.79
CA MET A 1 -1.68 27.91 -9.74
C MET A 1 -2.51 28.27 -8.50
N LYS A 2 -3.84 28.28 -8.66
CA LYS A 2 -4.81 28.33 -7.57
C LYS A 2 -5.99 27.50 -8.04
N SER A 3 -6.61 26.80 -7.09
CA SER A 3 -7.87 26.07 -7.20
C SER A 3 -7.74 24.56 -7.39
N LEU A 4 -7.57 23.87 -6.26
CA LEU A 4 -8.18 22.56 -6.02
C LEU A 4 -8.82 22.59 -4.62
N GLU A 5 -9.87 23.40 -4.46
CA GLU A 5 -10.80 23.29 -3.34
C GLU A 5 -12.11 22.74 -3.90
N ILE A 6 -12.34 21.44 -3.77
CA ILE A 6 -13.63 20.82 -4.04
C ILE A 6 -14.18 20.26 -2.74
N PHE A 7 -15.40 20.72 -2.47
CA PHE A 7 -16.29 20.46 -1.36
C PHE A 7 -16.42 18.97 -0.98
N LEU A 8 -16.23 18.66 0.30
CA LEU A 8 -16.86 17.50 0.95
C LEU A 8 -17.70 18.00 2.13
N ARG A 9 -19.03 18.12 1.91
CA ARG A 9 -20.03 18.22 2.98
C ARG A 9 -20.62 16.83 3.18
N PHE A 10 -20.14 16.10 4.19
CA PHE A 10 -20.85 14.93 4.72
C PHE A 10 -21.22 15.16 6.18
N GLY A 11 -22.50 14.94 6.48
CA GLY A 11 -23.09 15.11 7.80
C GLY A 11 -22.52 14.10 8.79
N VAL A 12 -22.02 14.62 9.92
CA VAL A 12 -21.49 13.83 11.03
C VAL A 12 -22.66 13.31 11.87
N ILE A 13 -22.90 12.00 11.84
CA ILE A 13 -23.69 11.30 12.85
C ILE A 13 -22.73 10.94 13.98
N GLN A 14 -22.83 11.65 15.11
CA GLN A 14 -22.00 11.44 16.28
C GLN A 14 -22.60 10.29 17.12
N LEU A 15 -22.10 9.07 16.91
CA LEU A 15 -22.37 7.93 17.79
C LEU A 15 -21.46 8.02 19.03
N HIS A 16 -22.05 8.20 20.21
CA HIS A 16 -21.36 8.10 21.48
C HIS A 16 -20.94 6.64 21.74
N LEU A 17 -19.69 6.32 21.41
CA LEU A 17 -19.02 5.08 21.84
C LEU A 17 -18.47 5.28 23.26
N PHE A 18 -18.67 4.29 24.12
CA PHE A 18 -18.03 4.24 25.44
C PHE A 18 -16.51 4.10 25.26
N ASP A 19 -15.77 5.16 25.58
CA ASP A 19 -14.30 5.13 25.65
C ASP A 19 -13.87 4.25 26.83
N VAL A 20 -13.61 2.97 26.55
CA VAL A 20 -12.72 2.19 27.40
C VAL A 20 -11.33 2.79 27.16
N VAL A 21 -10.85 3.54 28.14
CA VAL A 21 -9.46 4.03 28.17
C VAL A 21 -8.56 2.81 28.29
N VAL A 22 -8.18 2.25 27.14
CA VAL A 22 -7.06 1.33 27.05
C VAL A 22 -5.83 2.22 27.15
N ASP A 23 -5.00 2.03 28.19
CA ASP A 23 -3.70 2.68 28.27
C ASP A 23 -2.97 2.38 26.95
N GLU A 24 -2.82 3.40 26.09
CA GLU A 24 -2.23 3.23 24.78
C GLU A 24 -0.76 2.85 24.94
N ILE A 25 -0.40 1.68 24.41
CA ILE A 25 1.00 1.35 24.26
C ILE A 25 1.62 2.33 23.28
N ASN A 26 2.55 3.12 23.78
CA ASN A 26 3.29 4.08 22.98
C ASN A 26 4.53 3.40 22.38
N PHE A 27 4.32 2.59 21.34
CA PHE A 27 5.42 2.02 20.55
C PHE A 27 6.41 3.09 20.06
N PRO A 28 5.98 4.29 19.59
CA PRO A 28 6.90 5.37 19.27
C PRO A 28 7.85 5.76 20.42
N GLN A 29 7.37 5.77 21.67
CA GLN A 29 8.21 6.05 22.84
C GLN A 29 9.23 4.94 23.10
N HIS A 30 8.82 3.67 22.98
CA HIS A 30 9.74 2.54 23.06
C HIS A 30 10.80 2.58 21.96
N LEU A 31 10.38 2.91 20.74
CA LEU A 31 11.25 3.09 19.59
C LEU A 31 12.27 4.19 19.86
N GLN A 32 11.83 5.38 20.26
CA GLN A 32 12.72 6.50 20.59
C GLN A 32 13.77 6.14 21.67
N THR A 33 13.40 5.30 22.63
CA THR A 33 14.28 4.93 23.75
C THR A 33 15.31 3.87 23.36
N LYS A 34 14.91 2.83 22.62
CA LYS A 34 15.76 1.64 22.34
C LYS A 34 16.45 1.66 20.97
N TYR A 35 16.01 2.52 20.06
CA TYR A 35 16.46 2.46 18.66
C TYR A 35 17.97 2.62 18.49
N GLN A 36 18.61 3.57 19.17
CA GLN A 36 20.06 3.78 19.06
C GLN A 36 20.86 2.58 19.59
N ASP A 37 20.39 1.96 20.67
CA ASP A 37 21.01 0.75 21.22
C ASP A 37 20.95 -0.39 20.20
N VAL A 38 19.77 -0.65 19.63
CA VAL A 38 19.58 -1.68 18.60
C VAL A 38 20.41 -1.39 17.34
N LYS A 39 20.40 -0.15 16.85
CA LYS A 39 21.22 0.28 15.71
C LYS A 39 22.71 0.01 15.94
N SER A 40 23.21 0.30 17.15
CA SER A 40 24.62 0.06 17.49
C SER A 40 25.00 -1.43 17.53
N LEU A 41 24.05 -2.31 17.88
CA LEU A 41 24.25 -3.75 17.93
C LEU A 41 24.19 -4.40 16.53
N TYR A 42 23.42 -3.81 15.60
CA TYR A 42 23.19 -4.35 14.26
C TYR A 42 23.54 -3.33 13.15
N PRO A 43 24.78 -2.82 13.08
CA PRO A 43 25.13 -1.67 12.24
C PRO A 43 25.01 -1.89 10.73
N THR A 44 24.86 -3.15 10.28
CA THR A 44 24.72 -3.52 8.86
C THR A 44 23.27 -3.64 8.38
N GLU A 45 22.31 -3.52 9.29
CA GLU A 45 20.88 -3.57 8.94
C GLU A 45 20.35 -2.17 8.58
N GLY A 46 19.12 -2.10 8.09
CA GLY A 46 18.42 -0.86 7.79
C GLY A 46 17.46 -0.44 8.91
N ARG A 47 16.97 0.79 8.83
CA ARG A 47 15.98 1.40 9.73
C ARG A 47 14.80 0.47 10.02
N ARG A 48 14.17 -0.12 8.99
CA ARG A 48 12.98 -0.97 9.13
C ARG A 48 13.26 -2.20 10.00
N LYS A 49 14.42 -2.83 9.81
CA LYS A 49 14.84 -3.99 10.63
C LYS A 49 15.13 -3.59 12.07
N TRP A 50 15.77 -2.46 12.31
CA TRP A 50 15.99 -1.98 13.68
C TRP A 50 14.67 -1.68 14.38
N CYS A 51 13.71 -1.03 13.72
CA CYS A 51 12.36 -0.81 14.26
C CYS A 51 11.67 -2.13 14.60
N LEU A 52 11.77 -3.13 13.72
CA LEU A 52 11.20 -4.47 13.94
C LEU A 52 11.84 -5.17 15.15
N ARG A 53 13.16 -5.07 15.31
CA ARG A 53 13.85 -5.60 16.51
C ARG A 53 13.36 -4.94 17.78
N VAL A 54 13.29 -3.60 17.81
CA VAL A 54 12.76 -2.87 18.97
C VAL A 54 11.34 -3.32 19.31
N LEU A 55 10.50 -3.54 18.29
CA LEU A 55 9.16 -4.04 18.49
C LEU A 55 9.15 -5.41 19.18
N TYR A 56 9.88 -6.39 18.66
CA TYR A 56 9.89 -7.74 19.23
C TYR A 56 10.56 -7.79 20.62
N ASP A 57 11.59 -6.98 20.86
CA ASP A 57 12.25 -6.86 22.17
C ASP A 57 11.35 -6.18 23.21
N SER A 58 10.42 -5.32 22.78
CA SER A 58 9.46 -4.66 23.68
C SER A 58 8.18 -5.46 23.87
N TRP A 59 7.79 -6.33 22.95
CA TRP A 59 6.51 -7.06 23.00
C TRP A 59 6.21 -7.78 24.32
N PRO A 60 7.16 -8.48 24.98
CA PRO A 60 6.88 -9.11 26.27
C PRO A 60 6.53 -8.11 27.37
N GLN A 61 7.00 -6.87 27.26
CA GLN A 61 6.69 -5.78 28.19
C GLN A 61 5.30 -5.22 27.87
N LEU A 62 4.96 -5.13 26.57
CA LEU A 62 3.66 -4.68 26.08
C LEU A 62 2.49 -5.54 26.59
N SER A 63 2.72 -6.84 26.73
CA SER A 63 1.69 -7.79 27.20
C SER A 63 1.42 -7.74 28.71
N THR A 64 2.31 -7.11 29.50
CA THR A 64 2.24 -7.08 30.97
C THR A 64 1.66 -5.80 31.55
N VAL A 65 1.38 -4.77 30.74
CA VAL A 65 0.82 -3.50 31.20
C VAL A 65 -0.68 -3.66 31.47
N SER A 66 -0.99 -4.29 32.60
CA SER A 66 -2.26 -4.09 33.29
C SER A 66 -2.08 -2.89 34.22
N SER A 67 -2.58 -1.72 33.81
CA SER A 67 -3.04 -0.68 34.73
C SER A 67 -1.97 -0.07 35.65
N HIS A 68 -1.01 0.68 35.13
CA HIS A 68 -0.26 1.64 35.94
C HIS A 68 -0.29 3.03 35.29
N PRO A 69 -1.08 3.97 35.84
CA PRO A 69 -1.11 5.31 35.31
C PRO A 69 0.16 6.07 35.73
N ASN A 70 0.65 6.87 34.80
CA ASN A 70 1.55 7.98 35.01
C ASN A 70 2.97 7.66 35.50
N THR A 71 3.88 7.67 34.53
CA THR A 71 5.08 8.51 34.69
C THR A 71 5.25 9.34 33.43
N ALA A 72 4.54 10.47 33.39
CA ALA A 72 4.80 11.55 32.45
C ALA A 72 6.17 12.17 32.76
N GLY A 73 7.24 11.47 32.35
CA GLY A 73 8.55 12.06 32.18
C GLY A 73 8.54 12.78 30.84
N ALA A 74 8.39 14.11 30.87
CA ALA A 74 8.69 14.97 29.73
C ALA A 74 10.19 14.83 29.40
N GLY A 75 10.51 13.80 28.61
CA GLY A 75 11.79 13.68 27.92
C GLY A 75 11.88 14.71 26.81
N PRO A 76 13.09 15.16 26.45
CA PRO A 76 13.29 16.27 25.54
C PRO A 76 12.59 16.01 24.20
N THR A 77 11.86 17.03 23.73
CA THR A 77 11.22 17.16 22.42
C THR A 77 12.25 17.26 21.30
N GLY A 78 13.22 16.34 21.27
CA GLY A 78 14.03 16.04 20.11
C GLY A 78 13.25 15.05 19.25
N GLN A 79 12.50 15.59 18.30
CA GLN A 79 11.78 14.83 17.28
C GLN A 79 12.76 13.86 16.58
N ALA A 80 12.27 12.66 16.26
CA ALA A 80 13.01 11.41 16.24
C ALA A 80 14.21 11.30 15.28
N SER A 81 15.34 10.79 15.80
CA SER A 81 16.56 10.46 15.03
C SER A 81 16.40 9.28 14.06
N TYR A 82 15.34 8.46 14.20
CA TYR A 82 15.19 7.27 13.38
C TYR A 82 14.55 7.55 12.02
N GLU A 83 13.67 8.54 11.89
CA GLU A 83 12.95 8.84 10.64
C GLU A 83 13.88 9.28 9.52
N SER A 84 15.02 9.88 9.87
CA SER A 84 16.04 10.34 8.93
C SER A 84 17.09 9.29 8.56
N ASP A 85 17.08 8.12 9.22
CA ASP A 85 18.04 7.08 8.91
C ASP A 85 17.65 6.37 7.60
N PRO A 86 18.59 6.21 6.67
CA PRO A 86 18.29 5.57 5.39
C PRO A 86 18.07 4.07 5.57
N ASP A 87 17.17 3.54 4.76
CA ASP A 87 16.97 2.10 4.56
C ASP A 87 17.33 1.72 3.12
N PRO A 88 17.89 0.52 2.86
CA PRO A 88 18.33 0.12 1.52
C PRO A 88 17.27 0.23 0.40
N THR A 89 15.98 0.16 0.75
CA THR A 89 14.87 0.21 -0.21
C THR A 89 14.19 1.57 -0.30
N ASP A 90 14.64 2.59 0.43
CA ASP A 90 14.06 3.93 0.37
C ASP A 90 14.08 4.53 -1.06
N PRO A 91 15.15 4.40 -1.87
CA PRO A 91 15.13 4.91 -3.24
C PRO A 91 14.04 4.29 -4.14
N VAL A 92 13.52 3.11 -3.78
CA VAL A 92 12.41 2.48 -4.52
C VAL A 92 11.06 3.12 -4.15
N LEU A 93 10.98 3.78 -3.00
CA LEU A 93 9.74 4.26 -2.40
C LEU A 93 9.56 5.79 -2.45
N GLU A 94 10.60 6.53 -2.87
CA GLU A 94 10.61 8.01 -2.92
C GLU A 94 9.62 8.61 -3.94
N ASP A 95 9.23 7.85 -4.96
CA ASP A 95 8.35 8.31 -6.03
C ASP A 95 6.87 8.47 -5.56
N GLU A 96 6.06 9.21 -6.31
CA GLU A 96 4.69 9.60 -5.92
C GLU A 96 3.63 8.50 -6.11
N GLU A 97 3.97 7.33 -6.66
CA GLU A 97 2.97 6.29 -6.97
C GLU A 97 2.39 5.68 -5.69
N LEU A 98 1.12 5.28 -5.78
CA LEU A 98 0.32 4.88 -4.62
C LEU A 98 0.58 3.43 -4.19
N GLY A 99 1.10 2.61 -5.10
CA GLY A 99 1.38 1.19 -4.89
C GLY A 99 2.65 0.73 -5.56
N LEU A 100 3.11 -0.47 -5.19
CA LEU A 100 4.31 -1.11 -5.71
C LEU A 100 4.02 -2.56 -6.10
N ILE A 101 4.19 -2.90 -7.38
CA ILE A 101 4.22 -4.28 -7.88
C ILE A 101 5.65 -4.80 -7.80
N ILE A 102 5.85 -5.90 -7.08
CA ILE A 102 7.14 -6.53 -6.84
C ILE A 102 7.19 -7.84 -7.63
N ARG A 103 8.17 -7.96 -8.54
CA ARG A 103 8.46 -9.23 -9.21
C ARG A 103 9.26 -10.14 -8.28
N THR A 104 8.69 -11.31 -7.97
CA THR A 104 9.33 -12.34 -7.12
C THR A 104 9.59 -13.65 -7.86
N ASP A 105 9.05 -13.80 -9.07
CA ASP A 105 9.38 -14.89 -9.99
C ASP A 105 10.05 -14.35 -11.25
N PHE A 106 11.22 -14.90 -11.55
CA PHE A 106 12.07 -14.52 -12.69
C PHE A 106 12.23 -15.65 -13.71
N THR A 107 11.32 -16.63 -13.71
CA THR A 107 11.44 -17.84 -14.56
C THR A 107 10.91 -17.65 -15.97
N ASN A 108 10.04 -16.66 -16.19
CA ASN A 108 9.40 -16.41 -17.47
C ASN A 108 9.28 -14.90 -17.77
N ASP A 109 10.20 -14.37 -18.58
CA ASP A 109 10.21 -12.95 -18.96
C ASP A 109 9.08 -12.59 -19.94
N ASP A 110 8.65 -13.50 -20.80
CA ASP A 110 7.56 -13.24 -21.76
C ASP A 110 6.22 -13.03 -21.05
N ALA A 111 5.92 -13.89 -20.07
CA ALA A 111 4.72 -13.75 -19.24
C ALA A 111 4.76 -12.49 -18.38
N TRP A 112 5.93 -12.14 -17.84
CA TRP A 112 6.15 -10.90 -17.10
C TRP A 112 5.90 -9.66 -17.98
N ASN A 113 6.52 -9.60 -19.16
CA ASN A 113 6.37 -8.48 -20.09
C ASN A 113 4.92 -8.32 -20.56
N SER A 114 4.22 -9.43 -20.82
CA SER A 114 2.80 -9.42 -21.17
C SER A 114 1.94 -8.86 -20.02
N PHE A 115 2.23 -9.26 -18.78
CA PHE A 115 1.57 -8.74 -17.60
C PHE A 115 1.81 -7.23 -17.43
N CYS A 116 3.06 -6.76 -17.53
CA CYS A 116 3.40 -5.35 -17.44
C CYS A 116 2.66 -4.51 -18.50
N GLY A 117 2.61 -4.98 -19.75
CA GLY A 117 1.88 -4.29 -20.81
C GLY A 117 0.39 -4.12 -20.51
N LYS A 118 -0.25 -5.13 -19.87
CA LYS A 118 -1.65 -5.06 -19.44
C LYS A 118 -1.86 -4.06 -18.30
N VAL A 119 -0.95 -4.02 -17.32
CA VAL A 119 -0.99 -3.05 -16.21
C VAL A 119 -0.83 -1.63 -16.74
N GLN A 120 0.18 -1.39 -17.59
CA GLN A 120 0.44 -0.08 -18.18
C GLN A 120 -0.72 0.41 -19.06
N ALA A 121 -1.32 -0.47 -19.86
CA ALA A 121 -2.50 -0.14 -20.65
C ALA A 121 -3.67 0.29 -19.76
N ALA A 122 -3.94 -0.45 -18.67
CA ALA A 122 -4.99 -0.11 -17.71
C ALA A 122 -4.69 1.19 -16.93
N GLN A 123 -3.42 1.48 -16.60
CA GLN A 123 -3.03 2.76 -15.99
C GLN A 123 -3.34 3.92 -16.91
N LYS A 124 -2.96 3.80 -18.19
CA LYS A 124 -3.19 4.82 -19.20
C LYS A 124 -4.69 5.07 -19.43
N GLU A 125 -5.49 4.02 -19.49
CA GLU A 125 -6.95 4.11 -19.61
C GLU A 125 -7.54 4.89 -18.42
N LEU A 126 -7.20 4.50 -17.18
CA LEU A 126 -7.69 5.16 -15.98
C LEU A 126 -7.26 6.63 -15.89
N LEU A 127 -6.00 6.95 -16.21
CA LEU A 127 -5.51 8.33 -16.23
C LEU A 127 -6.21 9.18 -17.32
N SER A 128 -6.52 8.58 -18.46
CA SER A 128 -7.30 9.22 -19.52
C SER A 128 -8.73 9.54 -19.04
N ASP A 129 -9.38 8.61 -18.36
CA ASP A 129 -10.74 8.82 -17.84
C ASP A 129 -10.78 9.91 -16.76
N LEU A 130 -9.78 9.92 -15.87
CA LEU A 130 -9.64 10.94 -14.82
C LEU A 130 -9.36 12.34 -15.37
N SER A 131 -8.63 12.44 -16.50
CA SER A 131 -8.31 13.72 -17.15
C SER A 131 -9.41 14.20 -18.12
N GLY A 132 -10.12 13.27 -18.77
CA GLY A 132 -11.17 13.55 -19.76
C GLY A 132 -12.58 13.77 -19.16
N GLY A 133 -12.84 13.30 -17.94
CA GLY A 133 -14.15 13.35 -17.28
C GLY A 133 -14.71 14.75 -16.92
N GLY A 134 -14.04 15.83 -17.31
CA GLY A 134 -14.46 17.21 -17.06
C GLY A 134 -15.21 17.90 -18.21
N ALA A 135 -15.31 17.31 -19.40
CA ALA A 135 -15.76 18.03 -20.60
C ALA A 135 -17.16 17.68 -21.15
N GLU A 136 -17.79 16.57 -20.75
CA GLU A 136 -19.03 16.09 -21.40
C GLU A 136 -20.30 16.18 -20.53
N ALA A 137 -20.42 17.20 -19.68
CA ALA A 137 -21.66 17.46 -18.93
C ALA A 137 -22.17 18.91 -19.06
N ALA A 138 -22.20 19.46 -20.27
CA ALA A 138 -22.91 20.72 -20.54
C ALA A 138 -23.25 20.93 -22.04
N ALA A 139 -23.94 19.98 -22.68
CA ALA A 139 -24.52 20.26 -24.00
C ALA A 139 -25.78 19.42 -24.31
N GLU A 140 -26.74 19.34 -23.39
CA GLU A 140 -28.15 19.16 -23.81
C GLU A 140 -28.71 20.52 -24.23
N GLY A 141 -28.17 21.06 -25.33
CA GLY A 141 -28.74 22.15 -26.09
C GLY A 141 -29.55 21.56 -27.22
N GLY A 142 -30.84 21.33 -27.00
CA GLY A 142 -31.76 20.97 -28.07
C GLY A 142 -31.71 22.00 -29.20
N SER A 143 -31.44 21.54 -30.42
CA SER A 143 -31.67 22.34 -31.62
C SER A 143 -32.09 21.44 -32.78
N ASP A 144 -33.40 21.41 -32.95
CA ASP A 144 -34.14 20.94 -34.12
C ASP A 144 -34.21 22.09 -35.14
N VAL A 145 -33.45 22.05 -36.25
CA VAL A 145 -33.88 22.62 -37.55
C VAL A 145 -33.06 22.03 -38.72
N ALA A 146 -33.78 21.60 -39.76
CA ALA A 146 -33.28 21.19 -41.07
C ALA A 146 -33.01 22.38 -42.02
N MET A 147 -32.05 22.22 -42.97
CA MET A 147 -32.18 22.47 -44.43
C MET A 147 -30.83 22.73 -45.14
N ASP A 148 -30.56 21.86 -46.12
CA ASP A 148 -30.23 22.14 -47.53
C ASP A 148 -28.99 22.96 -47.96
N GLY A 149 -28.02 22.22 -48.52
CA GLY A 149 -27.46 22.41 -49.88
C GLY A 149 -26.83 23.73 -50.32
N VAL A 150 -25.48 23.83 -50.29
CA VAL A 150 -24.66 24.63 -51.24
C VAL A 150 -23.25 23.99 -51.43
N PRO A 151 -22.72 23.85 -52.67
CA PRO A 151 -21.38 23.31 -52.94
C PRO A 151 -20.24 24.37 -52.87
N PRO A 152 -18.97 23.94 -52.72
CA PRO A 152 -17.86 24.80 -52.29
C PRO A 152 -17.12 25.50 -53.45
N PRO A 153 -16.53 26.69 -53.23
CA PRO A 153 -15.51 27.26 -54.11
C PRO A 153 -14.07 26.92 -53.68
N PRO A 154 -13.09 26.89 -54.60
CA PRO A 154 -11.72 26.42 -54.34
C PRO A 154 -10.72 27.57 -54.26
N HIS A 155 -10.00 27.72 -53.15
CA HIS A 155 -8.80 28.57 -52.98
C HIS A 155 -8.13 28.15 -51.67
N SER A 156 -6.82 28.18 -51.43
CA SER A 156 -5.60 28.39 -52.22
C SER A 156 -4.46 28.14 -51.22
N VAL A 157 -3.38 27.54 -51.71
CA VAL A 157 -2.19 27.12 -50.96
C VAL A 157 -1.52 28.28 -50.21
N THR A 158 -1.19 28.09 -48.95
CA THR A 158 -0.09 28.80 -48.26
C THR A 158 0.71 27.77 -47.45
N PRO A 159 2.02 27.63 -47.70
CA PRO A 159 2.94 26.88 -46.84
C PRO A 159 3.65 27.87 -45.90
N ASP A 160 3.80 27.47 -44.65
CA ASP A 160 4.69 28.01 -43.60
C ASP A 160 3.88 28.21 -42.31
N ASP A 161 3.89 27.18 -41.47
CA ASP A 161 4.31 27.42 -40.09
C ASP A 161 4.93 26.14 -39.53
N ALA A 162 6.03 26.34 -38.81
CA ALA A 162 6.92 25.28 -38.34
C ALA A 162 6.25 24.45 -37.23
N ASP A 163 5.98 23.18 -37.54
CA ASP A 163 5.77 22.13 -36.55
C ASP A 163 7.08 21.92 -35.77
N ASP A 164 7.22 22.64 -34.65
CA ASP A 164 8.05 22.22 -33.52
C ASP A 164 7.08 21.79 -32.40
N GLU A 165 6.32 20.73 -32.69
CA GLU A 165 5.62 19.92 -31.70
C GLU A 165 6.68 19.21 -30.85
N SER A 166 7.27 19.97 -29.93
CA SER A 166 7.97 19.44 -28.78
C SER A 166 6.95 18.69 -27.93
N ASP A 167 6.71 17.44 -28.30
CA ASP A 167 5.99 16.40 -27.57
C ASP A 167 6.77 16.08 -26.28
N SER A 168 6.84 17.08 -25.40
CA SER A 168 7.12 16.89 -24.00
C SER A 168 5.87 16.25 -23.45
N SER A 169 5.70 14.95 -23.71
CA SER A 169 4.71 14.13 -23.05
C SER A 169 4.94 14.32 -21.56
N SER A 170 4.08 15.13 -20.96
CA SER A 170 3.87 15.15 -19.53
C SER A 170 3.22 13.80 -19.22
N GLU A 171 4.00 12.72 -19.33
CA GLU A 171 3.63 11.40 -18.86
C GLU A 171 3.36 11.57 -17.37
N GLY A 172 2.07 11.64 -17.04
CA GLY A 172 1.63 11.78 -15.66
C GLY A 172 2.22 10.65 -14.82
N ALA A 173 2.45 10.91 -13.54
CA ALA A 173 2.94 9.89 -12.61
C ALA A 173 2.03 8.65 -12.67
N ASP A 174 2.65 7.48 -12.77
CA ASP A 174 1.94 6.21 -12.76
C ASP A 174 1.21 6.00 -11.42
N ILE A 175 0.09 5.28 -11.45
CA ILE A 175 -0.67 4.97 -10.22
C ILE A 175 0.05 3.92 -9.39
N VAL A 176 0.73 2.97 -10.05
CA VAL A 176 1.46 1.87 -9.42
C VAL A 176 2.85 1.76 -10.05
N LYS A 177 3.87 1.72 -9.21
CA LYS A 177 5.26 1.48 -9.63
C LYS A 177 5.50 -0.01 -9.84
N ILE A 178 6.32 -0.37 -10.83
CA ILE A 178 6.74 -1.75 -11.08
C ILE A 178 8.22 -1.91 -10.71
N LEU A 179 8.50 -2.84 -9.79
CA LEU A 179 9.85 -3.22 -9.37
C LEU A 179 10.27 -4.54 -10.01
N ASP A 180 11.17 -4.44 -10.98
CA ASP A 180 11.89 -5.55 -11.60
C ASP A 180 13.40 -5.27 -11.54
N PRO A 181 14.11 -5.74 -10.49
CA PRO A 181 15.53 -5.47 -10.36
C PRO A 181 16.31 -6.13 -11.51
N SER A 182 17.22 -5.38 -12.13
CA SER A 182 18.09 -5.89 -13.19
C SER A 182 19.32 -6.63 -12.65
N ASP A 183 19.79 -6.29 -11.44
CA ASP A 183 20.93 -6.94 -10.80
C ASP A 183 20.54 -8.34 -10.28
N PRO A 184 21.24 -9.42 -10.66
CA PRO A 184 21.04 -10.76 -10.12
C PRO A 184 21.07 -10.83 -8.58
N ALA A 185 21.90 -10.02 -7.92
CA ALA A 185 21.99 -10.01 -6.46
C ALA A 185 20.69 -9.49 -5.81
N ASP A 186 20.04 -8.50 -6.43
CA ASP A 186 18.76 -7.96 -5.96
C ASP A 186 17.59 -8.86 -6.35
N ARG A 187 17.63 -9.48 -7.54
CA ARG A 187 16.69 -10.55 -7.91
C ARG A 187 16.70 -11.68 -6.89
N LEU A 188 17.88 -12.10 -6.43
CA LEU A 188 18.00 -13.16 -5.43
C LEU A 188 17.35 -12.76 -4.09
N LYS A 189 17.41 -11.49 -3.70
CA LYS A 189 16.76 -10.99 -2.47
C LYS A 189 15.23 -10.99 -2.57
N LEU A 190 14.69 -10.82 -3.77
CA LEU A 190 13.23 -10.76 -4.02
C LEU A 190 12.64 -12.08 -4.50
N THR A 191 13.47 -13.05 -4.91
CA THR A 191 13.02 -14.35 -5.40
C THR A 191 12.25 -15.08 -4.31
N ASP A 192 10.99 -15.43 -4.60
CA ASP A 192 10.12 -16.20 -3.71
C ASP A 192 10.08 -15.64 -2.27
N ILE A 193 10.07 -14.31 -2.10
CA ILE A 193 9.84 -13.73 -0.76
C ILE A 193 8.37 -13.89 -0.35
N SER A 194 8.14 -14.03 0.96
CA SER A 194 6.79 -14.01 1.52
C SER A 194 6.20 -12.59 1.51
N ASN A 195 4.89 -12.48 1.68
CA ASN A 195 4.21 -11.23 1.93
C ASN A 195 4.76 -10.49 3.14
N LEU A 196 5.05 -11.21 4.23
CA LEU A 196 5.61 -10.61 5.43
C LEU A 196 7.02 -10.08 5.18
N ALA A 197 7.87 -10.84 4.49
CA ALA A 197 9.20 -10.40 4.10
C ALA A 197 9.15 -9.14 3.23
N ALA A 198 8.21 -9.08 2.28
CA ALA A 198 7.99 -7.89 1.46
C ALA A 198 7.55 -6.68 2.31
N LEU A 199 6.58 -6.86 3.22
CA LEU A 199 6.16 -5.79 4.14
C LEU A 199 7.33 -5.30 5.00
N ARG A 200 8.15 -6.19 5.56
CA ARG A 200 9.33 -5.84 6.36
C ARG A 200 10.40 -5.12 5.56
N LEU A 201 10.46 -5.35 4.26
CA LEU A 201 11.45 -4.76 3.38
C LEU A 201 11.03 -3.37 2.87
N PHE A 202 9.74 -3.15 2.61
CA PHE A 202 9.25 -1.93 1.95
C PHE A 202 8.39 -1.01 2.83
N ASN A 203 7.93 -1.49 3.98
CA ASN A 203 7.00 -0.75 4.82
C ASN A 203 7.53 -0.63 6.25
N ASP A 204 7.12 0.45 6.90
CA ASP A 204 7.49 0.71 8.28
C ASP A 204 6.59 -0.08 9.20
N VAL A 205 7.21 -0.83 10.11
CA VAL A 205 6.48 -1.61 11.10
C VAL A 205 5.91 -0.71 12.19
N ASP A 206 4.70 -1.04 12.63
CA ASP A 206 3.99 -0.40 13.72
C ASP A 206 3.15 -1.46 14.46
N ILE A 207 2.48 -1.05 15.54
CA ILE A 207 1.50 -1.89 16.21
C ILE A 207 0.19 -1.16 16.42
N ARG A 208 -0.86 -1.95 16.55
CA ARG A 208 -2.17 -1.47 16.97
C ARG A 208 -2.89 -2.49 17.84
N PRO A 209 -3.96 -2.09 18.54
CA PRO A 209 -4.84 -3.05 19.18
C PRO A 209 -5.37 -4.06 18.16
N ALA A 210 -5.28 -5.35 18.49
CA ALA A 210 -5.89 -6.39 17.68
C ALA A 210 -7.42 -6.20 17.66
N PRO A 211 -8.10 -6.46 16.53
CA PRO A 211 -9.55 -6.36 16.47
C PRO A 211 -10.24 -7.16 17.59
N ILE A 212 -11.37 -6.68 18.08
CA ILE A 212 -12.07 -7.34 19.19
C ILE A 212 -12.71 -8.65 18.67
N PRO A 213 -12.48 -9.81 19.33
CA PRO A 213 -13.14 -11.04 18.97
C PRO A 213 -14.66 -10.91 19.10
N PRO A 214 -15.46 -11.42 18.13
CA PRO A 214 -16.91 -11.45 18.24
C PRO A 214 -17.36 -12.12 19.54
N THR A 215 -18.45 -11.65 20.13
CA THR A 215 -18.99 -12.17 21.39
C THR A 215 -19.15 -13.70 21.34
N GLY A 216 -18.58 -14.39 22.33
CA GLY A 216 -18.65 -15.86 22.43
C GLY A 216 -17.57 -16.61 21.64
N THR A 217 -16.73 -15.92 20.86
CA THR A 217 -15.58 -16.54 20.19
C THR A 217 -14.36 -16.60 21.12
N LYS A 218 -13.61 -17.71 21.04
CA LYS A 218 -12.33 -17.84 21.75
C LYS A 218 -11.25 -17.12 20.95
N ARG A 219 -10.28 -16.54 21.67
CA ARG A 219 -9.09 -16.01 21.01
C ARG A 219 -8.31 -17.12 20.30
N ILE A 220 -7.75 -16.80 19.14
CA ILE A 220 -6.98 -17.74 18.31
C ILE A 220 -5.73 -18.18 19.09
N SER A 221 -5.44 -19.48 19.05
CA SER A 221 -4.28 -20.09 19.70
C SER A 221 -3.58 -21.03 18.70
N PRO A 222 -2.24 -21.02 18.59
CA PRO A 222 -1.29 -20.21 19.38
C PRO A 222 -1.41 -18.71 19.07
N TRP A 223 -1.04 -17.87 20.04
CA TRP A 223 -0.97 -16.42 19.84
C TRP A 223 0.11 -16.10 18.81
N ASN A 224 -0.15 -15.11 17.97
CA ASN A 224 0.79 -14.70 16.92
C ASN A 224 0.71 -13.19 16.70
N PRO A 225 1.87 -12.49 16.58
CA PRO A 225 1.90 -11.03 16.45
C PRO A 225 1.16 -10.52 15.21
N LEU A 226 1.03 -11.32 14.14
CA LEU A 226 0.32 -10.90 12.94
C LEU A 226 -1.20 -10.93 13.10
N ILE A 227 -1.74 -11.60 14.12
CA ILE A 227 -3.19 -11.73 14.35
C ILE A 227 -3.58 -11.06 15.67
N ASP A 228 -3.03 -11.58 16.76
CA ASP A 228 -3.35 -11.22 18.13
C ASP A 228 -2.27 -11.83 19.03
N GLN A 229 -1.35 -10.99 19.48
CA GLN A 229 -0.36 -11.32 20.51
C GLN A 229 -0.60 -10.41 21.71
N SER A 230 -1.29 -10.97 22.71
CA SER A 230 -1.65 -10.25 23.94
C SER A 230 -2.50 -8.99 23.68
N GLY A 231 -3.41 -9.04 22.70
CA GLY A 231 -4.28 -7.92 22.36
C GLY A 231 -3.69 -6.92 21.37
N TRP A 232 -2.49 -7.17 20.85
CA TRP A 232 -1.82 -6.31 19.86
C TRP A 232 -1.56 -7.05 18.55
N GLN A 233 -1.53 -6.30 17.46
CA GLN A 233 -1.23 -6.78 16.12
C GLN A 233 -0.08 -5.96 15.52
N GLU A 234 0.91 -6.65 14.95
CA GLU A 234 1.97 -6.10 14.11
C GLU A 234 1.36 -5.66 12.80
N ILE A 235 1.57 -4.42 12.41
CA ILE A 235 1.02 -3.82 11.20
C ILE A 235 2.11 -3.07 10.45
N TYR A 236 1.78 -2.63 9.23
CA TYR A 236 2.72 -1.92 8.38
C TYR A 236 2.12 -0.64 7.83
N ARG A 237 2.97 0.37 7.63
CA ARG A 237 2.63 1.68 7.05
C ARG A 237 3.53 1.95 5.85
N GLY A 238 2.95 2.45 4.75
CA GLY A 238 3.67 2.73 3.51
C GLY A 238 2.83 2.41 2.27
N LYS A 239 3.49 2.27 1.12
CA LYS A 239 2.83 1.93 -0.15
C LYS A 239 2.09 0.59 -0.04
N ASN A 240 0.99 0.46 -0.79
CA ASN A 240 0.33 -0.84 -0.96
C ASN A 240 1.22 -1.76 -1.80
N LEU A 241 1.41 -2.99 -1.34
CA LEU A 241 2.27 -3.96 -2.02
C LEU A 241 1.45 -4.96 -2.83
N TRP A 242 1.92 -5.22 -4.03
CA TRP A 242 1.38 -6.21 -4.96
C TRP A 242 2.50 -7.18 -5.34
N ILE A 243 2.30 -8.48 -5.22
CA ILE A 243 3.34 -9.48 -5.51
C ILE A 243 3.00 -10.25 -6.77
N TYR A 244 3.92 -10.21 -7.74
CA TYR A 244 3.94 -11.10 -8.89
C TYR A 244 4.82 -12.31 -8.56
N ASP A 245 4.22 -13.49 -8.50
CA ASP A 245 4.89 -14.75 -8.13
C ASP A 245 4.76 -15.80 -9.25
N SER A 246 5.20 -17.03 -8.97
CA SER A 246 5.18 -18.12 -9.95
C SER A 246 3.79 -18.45 -10.47
N LYS A 247 2.73 -18.22 -9.68
CA LYS A 247 1.35 -18.48 -10.08
C LYS A 247 0.78 -17.34 -10.92
N SER A 248 1.29 -16.11 -10.76
CA SER A 248 0.97 -14.96 -11.61
C SER A 248 1.23 -15.21 -13.10
N ILE A 249 2.20 -16.07 -13.43
CA ILE A 249 2.45 -16.52 -14.81
C ILE A 249 1.22 -17.19 -15.43
N THR A 250 0.49 -17.97 -14.63
CA THR A 250 -0.60 -18.81 -15.11
C THR A 250 -1.97 -18.14 -15.07
N ASP A 251 -2.23 -17.36 -14.01
CA ASP A 251 -3.54 -16.74 -13.79
C ASP A 251 -3.57 -15.24 -14.12
N GLU A 252 -2.42 -14.67 -14.51
CA GLU A 252 -2.25 -13.25 -14.83
C GLU A 252 -2.67 -12.31 -13.68
N CYS A 253 -2.61 -12.82 -12.45
CA CYS A 253 -2.99 -12.10 -11.25
C CYS A 253 -1.78 -11.81 -10.36
N VAL A 254 -1.81 -10.68 -9.66
CA VAL A 254 -0.88 -10.36 -8.57
C VAL A 254 -1.59 -10.43 -7.22
N ARG A 255 -0.82 -10.74 -6.18
CA ARG A 255 -1.32 -10.79 -4.80
C ARG A 255 -1.25 -9.40 -4.16
N VAL A 256 -2.38 -8.80 -3.81
CA VAL A 256 -2.41 -7.61 -2.95
C VAL A 256 -2.17 -8.03 -1.51
N VAL A 257 -1.24 -7.35 -0.83
CA VAL A 257 -0.83 -7.72 0.53
C VAL A 257 -1.50 -6.82 1.57
N GLY A 258 -2.19 -7.43 2.53
CA GLY A 258 -2.81 -6.72 3.65
C GLY A 258 -1.77 -6.23 4.66
N GLN A 259 -1.72 -4.92 4.87
CA GLN A 259 -0.83 -4.29 5.86
C GLN A 259 -1.32 -4.43 7.31
N GLU A 260 -2.61 -4.70 7.48
CA GLU A 260 -3.27 -4.90 8.77
C GLU A 260 -4.55 -5.74 8.60
N GLY A 261 -5.02 -6.37 9.69
CA GLY A 261 -6.22 -7.21 9.66
C GLY A 261 -7.52 -6.52 10.10
N ASN A 262 -8.46 -6.19 9.21
CA ASN A 262 -9.65 -5.41 9.57
C ASN A 262 -10.62 -6.08 10.58
N PHE A 263 -10.62 -7.42 10.69
CA PHE A 263 -11.53 -8.17 11.56
C PHE A 263 -10.76 -9.21 12.37
N TYR A 264 -11.34 -9.64 13.49
CA TYR A 264 -10.66 -10.63 14.34
C TYR A 264 -10.40 -11.92 13.57
N GLY A 265 -9.16 -12.38 13.60
CA GLY A 265 -8.70 -13.57 12.90
C GLY A 265 -8.13 -13.34 11.51
N THR A 266 -8.22 -12.12 10.96
CA THR A 266 -7.40 -11.74 9.80
C THR A 266 -5.97 -11.41 10.24
N ALA A 267 -4.97 -11.86 9.47
CA ALA A 267 -3.57 -11.65 9.77
C ALA A 267 -2.99 -10.53 8.91
N THR A 268 -2.02 -9.79 9.46
CA THR A 268 -1.12 -8.97 8.67
C THR A 268 -0.35 -9.88 7.69
N GLY A 269 -0.22 -9.43 6.45
CA GLY A 269 0.34 -10.22 5.35
C GLY A 269 -0.64 -11.18 4.69
N ASP A 270 -1.91 -11.28 5.13
CA ASP A 270 -2.94 -11.98 4.34
C ASP A 270 -3.06 -11.32 2.95
N SER A 271 -3.37 -12.11 1.91
CA SER A 271 -3.42 -11.60 0.53
C SER A 271 -4.53 -12.18 -0.32
N TRP A 272 -4.87 -11.45 -1.38
CA TRP A 272 -5.83 -11.85 -2.42
C TRP A 272 -5.29 -11.57 -3.82
N ARG A 273 -5.80 -12.29 -4.83
CA ARG A 273 -5.33 -12.20 -6.22
C ARG A 273 -6.20 -11.30 -7.09
N ALA A 274 -5.61 -10.24 -7.63
CA ALA A 274 -6.23 -9.35 -8.62
C ALA A 274 -5.62 -9.57 -10.00
N ARG A 275 -6.42 -9.59 -11.07
CA ARG A 275 -5.90 -9.56 -12.43
C ARG A 275 -5.14 -8.25 -12.67
N GLY A 276 -4.02 -8.31 -13.41
CA GLY A 276 -3.19 -7.14 -13.70
C GLY A 276 -3.96 -5.93 -14.25
N THR A 277 -4.96 -6.18 -15.10
CA THR A 277 -5.81 -5.12 -15.68
C THR A 277 -6.65 -4.34 -14.67
N HIS A 278 -6.86 -4.84 -13.45
CA HIS A 278 -7.65 -4.16 -12.42
C HIS A 278 -6.78 -3.49 -11.35
N VAL A 279 -5.46 -3.72 -11.37
CA VAL A 279 -4.55 -3.21 -10.34
C VAL A 279 -4.61 -1.68 -10.21
N PRO A 280 -4.58 -0.89 -11.30
CA PRO A 280 -4.62 0.58 -11.21
C PRO A 280 -5.89 1.11 -10.57
N GLU A 281 -7.04 0.60 -11.00
CA GLU A 281 -8.35 1.00 -10.47
C GLU A 281 -8.48 0.62 -8.98
N LEU A 282 -8.11 -0.62 -8.62
CA LEU A 282 -8.14 -1.07 -7.25
C LEU A 282 -7.22 -0.22 -6.36
N GLN A 283 -6.00 0.06 -6.82
CA GLN A 283 -5.07 0.93 -6.10
C GLN A 283 -5.66 2.31 -5.87
N PHE A 284 -6.19 2.95 -6.91
CA PHE A 284 -6.80 4.27 -6.83
C PHE A 284 -7.95 4.29 -5.82
N ASN A 285 -8.85 3.30 -5.89
CA ASN A 285 -10.00 3.20 -4.99
C ASN A 285 -9.58 2.93 -3.53
N MET A 286 -8.56 2.10 -3.31
CA MET A 286 -8.04 1.86 -1.96
C MET A 286 -7.46 3.13 -1.35
N THR A 287 -6.73 3.93 -2.13
CA THR A 287 -6.08 5.14 -1.63
C THR A 287 -7.07 6.30 -1.45
N TYR A 288 -7.91 6.60 -2.44
CA TYR A 288 -8.72 7.83 -2.44
C TYR A 288 -10.18 7.63 -2.03
N GLN A 289 -10.74 6.44 -2.23
CA GLN A 289 -12.15 6.16 -1.90
C GLN A 289 -12.30 5.39 -0.59
N GLY A 290 -11.18 5.10 0.10
CA GLY A 290 -11.18 4.31 1.32
C GLY A 290 -11.70 2.89 1.11
N MET A 291 -11.67 2.38 -0.13
CA MET A 291 -12.04 1.02 -0.41
C MET A 291 -11.11 0.10 0.39
N LYS A 292 -11.69 -0.69 1.27
CA LYS A 292 -10.97 -1.77 1.93
C LYS A 292 -11.29 -3.04 1.17
N ILE A 293 -10.26 -3.80 0.84
CA ILE A 293 -10.47 -5.17 0.38
C ILE A 293 -10.88 -5.96 1.64
N ASP A 294 -12.20 -6.06 1.84
CA ASP A 294 -12.76 -6.91 2.87
C ASP A 294 -12.86 -8.35 2.35
N PHE A 295 -12.50 -9.29 3.21
CA PHE A 295 -12.43 -10.71 2.85
C PHE A 295 -13.68 -11.46 3.32
N ASN A 296 -14.75 -10.73 3.71
CA ASN A 296 -15.99 -11.25 4.31
C ASN A 296 -15.80 -12.35 5.38
N GLY A 297 -14.62 -12.45 6.00
CA GLY A 297 -14.26 -13.49 6.96
C GLY A 297 -14.34 -14.93 6.46
N LEU A 298 -14.52 -15.16 5.15
CA LEU A 298 -14.72 -16.49 4.55
C LEU A 298 -13.46 -16.89 3.76
N ASP A 299 -12.48 -17.51 4.43
CA ASP A 299 -11.42 -18.42 3.91
C ASP A 299 -10.87 -18.19 2.48
N LYS A 300 -10.83 -16.95 1.98
CA LYS A 300 -10.41 -16.62 0.60
C LYS A 300 -8.99 -16.07 0.51
N TRP A 301 -8.29 -15.96 1.65
CA TRP A 301 -6.86 -15.71 1.66
C TRP A 301 -6.09 -16.90 1.13
N ASP A 302 -4.90 -16.64 0.57
CA ASP A 302 -3.95 -17.71 0.24
C ASP A 302 -3.46 -18.37 1.54
N TRP A 303 -4.04 -19.52 1.88
CA TRP A 303 -3.74 -20.22 3.14
C TRP A 303 -2.27 -20.65 3.24
N ASN A 304 -1.66 -21.05 2.13
CA ASN A 304 -0.26 -21.47 2.12
C ASN A 304 0.64 -20.29 2.49
N GLU A 305 0.34 -19.12 1.91
CA GLU A 305 1.07 -17.91 2.23
C GLU A 305 0.84 -17.45 3.66
N ARG A 306 -0.42 -17.50 4.15
CA ARG A 306 -0.71 -17.17 5.54
C ARG A 306 0.09 -18.05 6.49
N ALA A 307 0.13 -19.37 6.26
CA ALA A 307 0.91 -20.29 7.06
C ALA A 307 2.42 -19.94 7.02
N ARG A 308 2.93 -19.57 5.85
CA ARG A 308 4.31 -19.11 5.67
C ARG A 308 4.60 -17.84 6.50
N ASN A 309 3.73 -16.82 6.42
CA ASN A 309 3.87 -15.58 7.19
C ASN A 309 3.85 -15.83 8.70
N LEU A 310 2.92 -16.66 9.19
CA LEU A 310 2.81 -16.98 10.62
C LEU A 310 4.03 -17.74 11.15
N ASN A 311 4.63 -18.59 10.32
CA ASN A 311 5.87 -19.27 10.66
C ASN A 311 7.05 -18.29 10.67
N GLU A 312 7.15 -17.43 9.65
CA GLU A 312 8.23 -16.44 9.54
C GLU A 312 8.17 -15.38 10.65
N SER A 313 7.00 -14.99 11.12
CA SER A 313 6.88 -14.05 12.25
C SER A 313 7.45 -14.60 13.56
N SER A 314 7.68 -15.92 13.65
CA SER A 314 8.31 -16.56 14.81
C SER A 314 9.83 -16.47 14.80
N THR A 315 10.44 -15.99 13.71
CA THR A 315 11.90 -15.89 13.53
C THR A 315 12.26 -14.49 13.04
N LEU A 316 13.03 -13.75 13.84
CA LEU A 316 13.48 -12.40 13.51
C LEU A 316 14.99 -12.35 13.26
#